data_AF-A0A8J5FBD7-F1
#
_entry.id   AF-A0A8J5FBD7-F1
#
_cell.length_a   1.000
_cell.length_b   1.000
_cell.length_c   1.000
_cell.angle_alpha   90.00
_cell.angle_beta   90.00
_cell.angle_gamma   90.00
#
_symmetry.space_group_name_H-M   'P 1'
#
loop_
_entity.id
_entity.type
_entity.pdbx_description
1 polymer ?
#
loop_
_entity_poly.entity_id
_entity_poly.type
_entity_poly.pdbx_seq_one_letter_code
_entity_poly.pdbx_strand_id
1 'polypeptide(L)'
;MGTSVRGSPGRNCPRLSSRSPCKYLPAFMSTFITTRNTSSYREALSSTDPIETPSVGFAKPYDYQCVTPGIATIIKQNNTQLQLLVQIAESLKDIQAELRKQNTPPFPQDLISKLQNLSLGSKPKEKAGKLRVFKDPYKILKEEQEKLKGWP
;
A
#
# COMPACT_ATOMS: atom_id res chain seq x y z
N MET A 1 9.20 39.48 67.72
CA MET A 1 7.89 39.77 67.09
C MET A 1 8.08 39.71 65.58
N GLY A 2 7.49 38.86 64.77
CA GLY A 2 6.60 37.72 64.95
C GLY A 2 6.73 36.82 63.71
N THR A 3 6.56 35.52 63.91
CA THR A 3 6.41 34.49 62.89
C THR A 3 5.04 34.58 62.22
N SER A 4 4.90 34.27 60.93
CA SER A 4 3.64 33.70 60.41
C SER A 4 3.83 32.89 59.12
N VAL A 5 3.04 31.82 59.06
CA VAL A 5 3.07 30.66 58.17
C VAL A 5 1.84 30.70 57.24
N ARG A 6 1.88 29.91 56.14
CA ARG A 6 0.74 29.46 55.28
C ARG A 6 0.23 30.50 54.27
N GLY A 7 -0.12 30.14 53.03
CA GLY A 7 -0.27 28.84 52.38
C GLY A 7 -0.66 29.04 50.91
N SER A 8 -0.50 27.99 50.10
CA SER A 8 -0.96 27.91 48.72
C SER A 8 -2.49 28.03 48.62
N PRO A 9 -2.99 28.56 47.49
CA PRO A 9 -4.21 28.03 46.90
C PRO A 9 -3.90 27.53 45.48
N GLY A 10 -4.11 26.23 45.28
CA GLY A 10 -4.30 25.67 43.95
C GLY A 10 -5.63 26.10 43.32
N ARG A 11 -5.80 25.66 42.06
CA ARG A 11 -6.94 25.80 41.11
C ARG A 11 -6.60 26.76 39.97
N ASN A 12 -6.70 26.41 38.68
CA ASN A 12 -7.47 25.37 37.99
C ASN A 12 -6.75 24.96 36.68
N CYS A 13 -6.49 23.66 36.48
CA CYS A 13 -6.33 23.13 35.13
C CYS A 13 -7.72 22.71 34.63
N PRO A 14 -8.19 23.18 33.45
CA PRO A 14 -9.47 22.73 32.91
C PRO A 14 -9.38 21.24 32.56
N ARG A 15 -10.33 20.48 33.10
CA ARG A 15 -10.57 19.06 32.84
C ARG A 15 -10.83 18.87 31.35
N LEU A 16 -9.94 18.18 30.63
CA LEU A 16 -10.22 17.76 29.25
C LEU A 16 -11.46 16.87 29.26
N SER A 17 -12.54 17.45 28.73
CA SER A 17 -13.79 16.79 28.41
C SER A 17 -13.52 15.59 27.49
N SER A 18 -14.16 14.47 27.84
CA SER A 18 -14.21 13.22 27.11
C SER A 18 -14.47 13.44 25.61
N ARG A 19 -13.45 13.24 24.78
CA ARG A 19 -13.63 13.08 23.33
C ARG A 19 -14.15 11.67 23.07
N SER A 20 -15.38 11.59 22.56
CA SER A 20 -15.98 10.41 21.98
C SER A 20 -15.04 9.74 20.97
N PRO A 21 -14.98 8.40 20.88
CA PRO A 21 -14.08 7.73 19.96
C PRO A 21 -14.61 7.87 18.52
N CYS A 22 -13.86 8.57 17.68
CA CYS A 22 -14.02 8.52 16.23
C CYS A 22 -13.80 7.07 15.76
N LYS A 23 -14.87 6.42 15.33
CA LYS A 23 -14.83 5.09 14.71
C LYS A 23 -14.47 5.22 13.23
N TYR A 24 -13.20 5.34 12.86
CA TYR A 24 -12.77 5.11 11.47
C TYR A 24 -11.32 4.62 11.39
N LEU A 25 -11.17 3.45 10.75
CA LEU A 25 -9.98 2.78 10.21
C LEU A 25 -8.95 2.18 11.20
N PRO A 26 -8.46 0.95 10.97
CA PRO A 26 -7.33 0.40 11.70
C PRO A 26 -6.06 1.11 11.24
N ALA A 27 -5.80 2.28 11.79
CA ALA A 27 -4.49 2.89 11.67
C ALA A 27 -3.49 1.95 12.36
N PHE A 28 -2.53 1.46 11.59
CA PHE A 28 -1.30 0.86 12.09
C PHE A 28 -0.56 1.94 12.90
N MET A 29 -1.00 2.19 14.13
CA MET A 29 -0.39 3.18 15.02
C MET A 29 0.91 2.58 15.55
N SER A 30 2.00 2.81 14.83
CA SER A 30 3.34 2.53 15.35
C SER A 30 3.57 3.41 16.57
N THR A 31 3.55 2.82 17.76
CA THR A 31 3.92 3.52 18.99
C THR A 31 5.44 3.67 19.06
N PHE A 32 5.95 4.70 19.74
CA PHE A 32 7.40 4.88 19.93
C PHE A 32 8.07 3.66 20.61
N ILE A 33 7.31 2.90 21.40
CA ILE A 33 7.75 1.66 22.05
C ILE A 33 7.99 0.58 20.99
N THR A 34 7.03 0.40 20.07
CA THR A 34 7.16 -0.55 18.96
C THR A 34 8.32 -0.14 18.05
N THR A 35 8.45 1.15 17.74
CA THR A 35 9.51 1.68 16.87
C THR A 35 10.92 1.50 17.46
N ARG A 36 11.11 1.63 18.79
CA ARG A 36 12.42 1.39 19.42
C ARG A 36 12.94 -0.04 19.26
N ASN A 37 12.04 -0.98 19.03
CA ASN A 37 12.38 -2.40 18.91
C ASN A 37 12.61 -2.85 17.47
N THR A 38 12.47 -1.98 16.47
CA THR A 38 12.78 -2.35 15.09
C THR A 38 14.29 -2.42 14.87
N SER A 39 14.72 -3.34 14.00
CA SER A 39 16.13 -3.52 13.64
C SER A 39 16.72 -2.26 13.01
N SER A 40 15.98 -1.65 12.07
CA SER A 40 16.38 -0.41 11.38
C SER A 40 16.67 0.73 12.35
N TYR A 41 15.86 0.86 13.42
CA TYR A 41 16.06 1.89 14.42
C TYR A 41 17.32 1.67 15.26
N ARG A 42 17.60 0.41 15.65
CA ARG A 42 18.82 0.06 16.41
C ARG A 42 20.08 0.23 15.55
N GLU A 43 20.00 -0.15 14.29
CA GLU A 43 21.07 0.04 13.32
C GLU A 43 21.36 1.53 13.09
N ALA A 44 20.32 2.36 12.96
CA ALA A 44 20.47 3.79 12.83
C ALA A 44 21.19 4.39 14.05
N LEU A 45 20.80 4.00 15.27
CA LEU A 45 21.48 4.43 16.50
C LEU A 45 22.95 3.99 16.54
N SER A 46 23.25 2.75 16.13
CA SER A 46 24.63 2.24 16.06
C SER A 46 25.47 2.95 15.01
N SER A 47 24.86 3.37 13.89
CA SER A 47 25.55 4.05 12.79
C SER A 47 25.88 5.50 13.13
N THR A 48 25.06 6.14 13.95
CA THR A 48 25.25 7.54 14.36
C THR A 48 26.09 7.69 15.63
N ASP A 49 26.36 6.61 16.36
CA ASP A 49 27.08 6.64 17.64
C ASP A 49 28.54 7.13 17.53
N PRO A 50 29.27 6.82 16.43
CA PRO A 50 30.62 7.34 16.21
C PRO A 50 30.66 8.85 15.93
N ILE A 51 29.54 9.47 15.53
CA ILE A 51 29.49 10.91 15.22
C ILE A 51 29.45 11.70 16.53
N GLU A 52 28.49 11.37 17.39
CA GLU A 52 28.36 11.98 18.72
C GLU A 52 27.83 10.97 19.75
N THR A 53 28.72 10.43 20.58
CA THR A 53 28.35 9.49 21.63
C THR A 53 27.65 10.20 22.82
N PRO A 54 26.65 9.59 23.47
CA PRO A 54 25.82 8.50 22.94
C PRO A 54 24.88 9.00 21.85
N SER A 55 24.55 8.13 20.90
CA SER A 55 23.42 8.33 19.98
C SER A 55 22.09 8.49 20.72
N VAL A 56 21.27 9.46 20.27
CA VAL A 56 19.97 9.71 20.87
C VAL A 56 18.87 9.73 19.81
N GLY A 57 17.89 8.85 20.00
CA GLY A 57 16.65 8.87 19.24
C GLY A 57 15.51 9.50 20.05
N PHE A 58 14.44 8.77 20.36
CA PHE A 58 13.33 9.34 21.13
C PHE A 58 13.79 9.75 22.54
N ALA A 59 13.74 11.05 22.84
CA ALA A 59 14.13 11.63 24.12
C ALA A 59 12.93 12.35 24.75
N LYS A 60 12.85 12.34 26.08
CA LYS A 60 11.86 13.15 26.79
C LYS A 60 12.46 14.53 27.05
N PRO A 61 11.74 15.63 26.76
CA PRO A 61 12.23 16.98 27.05
C PRO A 61 12.56 17.18 28.54
N TYR A 62 11.85 16.48 29.43
CA TYR A 62 12.08 16.53 30.88
C TYR A 62 13.48 16.06 31.29
N ASP A 63 14.12 15.20 30.49
CA ASP A 63 15.46 14.67 30.80
C ASP A 63 16.57 15.67 30.41
N TYR A 64 16.25 16.69 29.61
CA TYR A 64 17.20 17.68 29.04
C TYR A 64 16.69 19.11 29.25
N GLN A 65 16.51 19.50 30.51
CA GLN A 65 15.86 20.76 30.88
C GLN A 65 16.71 22.01 30.61
N CYS A 66 18.03 21.85 30.52
CA CYS A 66 18.94 22.95 30.21
C CYS A 66 19.10 23.14 28.70
N VAL A 67 19.27 24.40 28.27
CA VAL A 67 19.34 24.77 26.85
C VAL A 67 20.48 24.06 26.11
N THR A 68 21.69 24.06 26.66
CA THR A 68 22.86 23.44 26.04
C THR A 68 22.72 21.92 25.81
N PRO A 69 22.39 21.09 26.83
CA PRO A 69 22.17 19.66 26.61
C PRO A 69 20.90 19.38 25.80
N GLY A 70 19.90 20.25 25.84
CA GLY A 70 18.72 20.17 24.96
C GLY A 70 19.10 20.32 23.48
N ILE A 71 19.92 21.32 23.14
CA ILE A 71 20.43 21.54 21.78
C ILE A 71 21.28 20.35 21.31
N ALA A 72 22.20 19.88 22.16
CA ALA A 72 23.01 18.69 21.84
C ALA A 72 22.13 17.46 21.57
N THR A 73 21.06 17.28 22.34
CA THR A 73 20.11 16.19 22.14
C THR A 73 19.36 16.32 20.82
N ILE A 74 18.95 17.53 20.44
CA ILE A 74 18.28 17.79 19.16
C ILE A 74 19.22 17.48 17.98
N ILE A 75 20.50 17.86 18.08
CA ILE A 75 21.50 17.55 17.04
C ILE A 75 21.63 16.03 16.85
N LYS A 76 21.77 15.28 17.95
CA LYS A 76 21.84 13.81 17.92
C LYS A 76 20.58 13.16 17.34
N GLN A 77 19.41 13.70 17.69
CA GLN A 77 18.13 13.27 17.14
C GLN A 77 18.05 13.50 15.64
N ASN A 78 18.50 14.66 15.16
CA ASN A 78 18.53 14.98 13.73
C ASN A 78 19.46 14.04 12.97
N ASN A 79 20.64 13.71 13.52
CA ASN A 79 21.54 12.73 12.91
C ASN A 79 20.87 11.36 12.77
N THR A 80 20.18 10.91 13.81
CA THR A 80 19.43 9.64 13.79
C THR A 80 18.28 9.67 12.77
N GLN A 81 17.56 10.80 12.65
CA GLN A 81 16.50 10.96 11.66
C GLN A 81 17.04 10.92 10.23
N LEU A 82 18.16 11.62 9.97
CA LEU A 82 18.82 11.59 8.66
C LEU A 82 19.24 10.17 8.27
N GLN A 83 19.84 9.42 9.20
CA GLN A 83 20.24 8.04 8.95
C GLN A 83 19.03 7.15 8.58
N LEU A 84 17.92 7.29 9.29
CA LEU A 84 16.68 6.56 8.97
C LEU A 84 16.12 6.94 7.59
N LEU A 85 16.17 8.22 7.22
CA LEU A 85 15.73 8.69 5.91
C LEU A 85 16.61 8.16 4.78
N VAL A 86 17.93 8.07 4.99
CA VAL A 86 18.86 7.46 4.05
C VAL A 86 18.53 5.97 3.84
N GLN A 87 18.34 5.21 4.93
CA GLN A 87 17.95 3.80 4.85
C GLN A 87 16.64 3.58 4.09
N ILE A 88 15.64 4.44 4.31
CA ILE A 88 14.37 4.39 3.56
C ILE A 88 14.62 4.70 2.08
N ALA A 89 15.43 5.71 1.76
CA ALA A 89 15.73 6.08 0.39
C ALA A 89 16.49 4.97 -0.36
N GLU A 90 17.40 4.26 0.31
CA GLU A 90 18.09 3.08 -0.25
C GLU A 90 17.12 1.93 -0.48
N SER A 91 16.27 1.60 0.50
CA SER A 91 15.24 0.57 0.37
C SER A 91 14.28 0.86 -0.79
N LEU A 92 13.92 2.14 -1.00
CA LEU A 92 13.08 2.54 -2.13
C LEU A 92 13.80 2.39 -3.48
N LYS A 93 15.10 2.69 -3.54
CA LYS A 93 15.90 2.47 -4.76
C LYS A 93 15.97 0.98 -5.11
N ASP A 94 16.15 0.12 -4.11
CA ASP A 94 16.19 -1.33 -4.30
C ASP A 94 14.85 -1.88 -4.81
N ILE A 95 13.74 -1.45 -4.20
CA ILE A 95 12.39 -1.81 -4.65
C ILE A 95 12.14 -1.32 -6.08
N GLN A 96 12.54 -0.08 -6.41
CA GLN A 96 12.41 0.45 -7.77
C GLN A 96 13.26 -0.32 -8.78
N ALA A 97 14.47 -0.72 -8.39
CA ALA A 97 15.34 -1.54 -9.24
C ALA A 97 14.70 -2.92 -9.50
N GLU A 98 14.13 -3.54 -8.48
CA GLU A 98 13.44 -4.84 -8.60
C GLU A 98 12.17 -4.73 -9.46
N LEU A 99 11.39 -3.67 -9.28
CA LEU A 99 10.21 -3.40 -10.10
C LEU A 99 10.59 -3.18 -11.58
N ARG A 100 11.72 -2.53 -11.85
CA ARG A 100 12.22 -2.36 -13.24
C ARG A 100 12.61 -3.70 -13.87
N LYS A 101 13.20 -4.63 -13.11
CA LYS A 101 13.49 -6.00 -13.58
C LYS A 101 12.21 -6.81 -13.82
N GLN A 102 11.16 -6.55 -13.05
CA GLN A 102 9.87 -7.24 -13.24
C GLN A 102 9.03 -6.64 -14.38
N ASN A 103 9.16 -5.33 -14.64
CA ASN A 103 8.45 -4.62 -15.71
C ASN A 103 9.18 -4.65 -17.07
N THR A 104 10.37 -5.26 -17.18
CA THR A 104 10.82 -5.73 -18.50
C THR A 104 9.85 -6.81 -18.97
N PRO A 105 9.17 -6.61 -20.12
CA PRO A 105 8.06 -7.47 -20.50
C PRO A 105 8.52 -8.94 -20.59
N PRO A 106 7.89 -9.87 -19.87
CA PRO A 106 8.18 -11.30 -19.96
C PRO A 106 7.56 -11.94 -21.21
N PHE A 107 7.16 -11.12 -22.19
CA PHE A 107 6.59 -11.61 -23.42
C PHE A 107 7.65 -11.51 -24.51
N PRO A 108 8.23 -12.64 -24.95
CA PRO A 108 9.11 -12.60 -26.09
C PRO A 108 8.30 -12.06 -27.27
N GLN A 109 8.75 -10.95 -27.86
CA GLN A 109 8.18 -10.36 -29.07
C GLN A 109 7.99 -11.40 -30.18
N ASP A 110 8.82 -12.43 -30.15
CA ASP A 110 8.75 -13.59 -31.01
C ASP A 110 7.45 -14.40 -30.86
N LEU A 111 6.90 -14.53 -29.64
CA LEU A 111 5.57 -15.12 -29.41
C LEU A 111 4.43 -14.22 -29.88
N ILE A 112 4.54 -12.90 -29.70
CA ILE A 112 3.53 -11.94 -30.16
C ILE A 112 3.46 -11.98 -31.69
N SER A 113 4.62 -12.00 -32.34
CA SER A 113 4.74 -12.12 -33.79
C SER A 113 4.16 -13.44 -34.30
N LYS A 114 4.42 -14.56 -33.60
CA LYS A 114 3.85 -15.87 -33.93
C LYS A 114 2.34 -15.93 -33.73
N LEU A 115 1.81 -15.31 -32.67
CA LEU A 115 0.37 -15.25 -32.38
C LEU A 115 -0.38 -14.32 -33.35
N GLN A 116 0.20 -13.19 -33.74
CA GLN A 116 -0.39 -12.29 -34.74
C GLN A 116 -0.50 -12.95 -36.12
N ASN A 117 0.45 -13.82 -36.46
CA ASN A 117 0.43 -14.59 -37.71
C ASN A 117 -0.44 -15.85 -37.65
N LEU A 118 -0.89 -16.25 -36.46
CA LEU A 118 -1.82 -17.37 -36.24
C LEU A 118 -3.26 -16.92 -36.47
N SER A 119 -3.63 -16.73 -37.73
CA SER A 119 -5.03 -16.69 -38.13
C SER A 119 -5.54 -18.12 -38.30
N LEU A 120 -6.44 -18.55 -37.42
CA LEU A 120 -7.25 -19.75 -37.65
C LEU A 120 -8.08 -19.45 -38.92
N GLY A 121 -7.63 -19.99 -40.06
CA GLY A 121 -8.28 -19.79 -41.35
C GLY A 121 -9.78 -20.11 -41.31
N SER A 122 -10.47 -19.79 -42.41
CA SER A 122 -11.93 -20.00 -42.50
C SER A 122 -12.30 -21.42 -42.08
N LYS A 123 -13.29 -21.53 -41.18
CA LYS A 123 -13.79 -22.81 -40.68
C LYS A 123 -14.00 -23.76 -41.87
N PRO A 124 -13.45 -24.98 -41.86
CA PRO A 124 -13.67 -25.91 -42.94
C PRO A 124 -15.18 -26.07 -43.12
N LYS A 125 -15.67 -25.85 -44.36
CA LYS A 125 -17.08 -26.10 -44.68
C LYS A 125 -17.36 -27.56 -44.41
N GLU A 126 -18.08 -27.84 -43.34
CA GLU A 126 -18.57 -29.17 -43.05
C GLU A 126 -19.37 -29.66 -44.26
N LYS A 127 -19.07 -30.88 -44.72
CA LYS A 127 -19.81 -31.48 -45.84
C LYS A 127 -21.25 -31.66 -45.36
N ALA A 128 -22.19 -31.01 -46.04
CA ALA A 128 -23.61 -31.16 -45.72
C ALA A 128 -23.96 -32.65 -45.72
N GLY A 129 -24.32 -33.18 -44.55
CA GLY A 129 -24.75 -34.56 -44.40
C GLY A 129 -26.04 -34.82 -45.17
N LYS A 130 -26.29 -36.09 -45.52
CA LYS A 130 -27.56 -36.48 -46.13
C LYS A 130 -28.65 -36.44 -45.07
N LEU A 131 -29.48 -35.39 -45.09
CA LEU A 131 -30.61 -35.23 -44.18
C LEU A 131 -31.67 -36.31 -44.49
N ARG A 132 -31.80 -37.31 -43.62
CA ARG A 132 -32.81 -38.37 -43.74
C ARG A 132 -34.11 -37.88 -43.11
N VAL A 133 -35.06 -37.46 -43.94
CA VAL A 133 -36.36 -36.97 -43.49
C VAL A 133 -37.46 -37.78 -44.17
N PHE A 134 -38.57 -38.02 -43.47
CA PHE A 134 -39.72 -38.75 -43.99
C PHE A 134 -40.43 -38.00 -45.14
N LYS A 135 -40.39 -36.67 -45.11
CA LYS A 135 -40.92 -35.78 -46.15
C LYS A 135 -39.91 -34.69 -46.46
N ASP A 136 -39.89 -34.26 -47.71
CA ASP A 136 -39.04 -33.17 -48.18
C ASP A 136 -39.37 -31.87 -47.41
N PRO A 137 -38.40 -31.29 -46.67
CA PRO A 137 -38.66 -30.13 -45.82
C PRO A 137 -39.11 -28.89 -46.60
N TYR A 138 -38.73 -28.75 -47.87
CA TYR A 138 -39.18 -27.62 -48.68
C TYR A 138 -40.67 -27.69 -49.04
N LYS A 139 -41.24 -28.90 -49.11
CA LYS A 139 -42.68 -29.08 -49.35
C LYS A 139 -43.50 -28.68 -48.13
N ILE A 140 -43.06 -29.09 -46.94
CA ILE A 140 -43.70 -28.70 -45.67
C ILE A 140 -43.69 -27.18 -45.53
N LEU A 141 -42.55 -26.54 -45.82
CA LEU A 141 -42.43 -25.09 -45.70
C LEU A 141 -43.38 -24.34 -46.64
N LYS A 142 -43.56 -24.84 -47.86
CA LYS A 142 -44.50 -24.27 -48.83
C LYS A 142 -45.96 -24.46 -48.41
N GLU A 143 -46.32 -25.65 -47.92
CA GLU A 143 -47.66 -25.95 -47.40
C GLU A 143 -48.02 -25.04 -46.21
N GLU A 144 -47.08 -24.81 -45.28
CA GLU A 144 -47.29 -23.91 -44.15
C GLU A 144 -47.41 -22.44 -44.59
N GLN A 145 -46.61 -22.00 -45.57
CA GLN A 145 -46.72 -20.65 -46.13
C GLN A 145 -48.05 -20.40 -46.84
N GLU A 146 -48.59 -21.42 -47.52
CA GLU A 146 -49.91 -21.34 -48.17
C GLU A 146 -51.04 -21.32 -47.14
N LYS A 147 -50.93 -22.08 -46.05
CA LYS A 147 -51.87 -21.99 -44.91
C LYS A 147 -51.87 -20.61 -44.25
N LEU A 148 -50.70 -20.00 -44.10
CA LEU A 148 -50.55 -18.63 -43.56
C LEU A 148 -51.17 -17.55 -44.46
N LYS A 149 -51.17 -17.74 -45.78
CA LYS A 149 -51.82 -16.81 -46.73
C LYS A 149 -53.34 -16.96 -46.78
N GLY A 150 -53.87 -18.10 -46.33
CA GLY A 150 -55.30 -18.41 -46.30
C GLY A 150 -55.97 -18.24 -44.94
N TRP A 151 -55.25 -17.76 -43.92
CA TRP A 151 -55.85 -17.43 -42.63
C TRP A 151 -56.44 -16.01 -42.68
N PRO A 152 -57.76 -15.81 -42.48
CA PRO A 152 -58.36 -14.47 -42.43
C PRO A 152 -57.84 -13.63 -41.26
#